data_AF-A0A318BBY2-F1
#
_entry.id   AF-A0A318BBY2-F1
#
_cell.length_a   1.000
_cell.length_b   1.000
_cell.length_c   1.000
_cell.angle_alpha   90.00
_cell.angle_beta   90.00
_cell.angle_gamma   90.00
#
_symmetry.space_group_name_H-M   'P 1'
#
loop_
_entity.id
_entity.type
_entity.pdbx_description
1 polymer ?
#
loop_
_entity_poly.entity_id
_entity_poly.type
_entity_poly.pdbx_seq_one_letter_code
_entity_poly.pdbx_strand_id
1 'polypeptide(L)'
;MPALLLALAAALPSLAGDFDGDGKADLAKLEPRGGAHVLVVERGAAPGKPETITLVADTANFFIAAQPAGTYPTTCAKDVGAPCAADEPRQVELKAPTLSFGTEEASMAVAVWTGERFAVTWLND
;
A
#
# COMPACT_ATOMS: atom_id res chain seq x y z
N MET A 1 -6.97 -40.09 22.81
CA MET A 1 -7.40 -39.27 21.66
C MET A 1 -6.31 -38.24 21.41
N PRO A 2 -5.52 -38.30 20.33
CA PRO A 2 -4.54 -37.24 20.11
C PRO A 2 -5.28 -36.01 19.58
N ALA A 3 -5.11 -34.88 20.27
CA ALA A 3 -5.55 -33.58 19.79
C ALA A 3 -4.67 -33.21 18.60
N LEU A 4 -5.25 -33.19 17.41
CA LEU A 4 -4.63 -32.66 16.21
C LEU A 4 -4.59 -31.13 16.36
N LEU A 5 -3.42 -30.61 16.73
CA LEU A 5 -3.16 -29.17 16.81
C LEU A 5 -3.11 -28.64 15.36
N LEU A 6 -4.21 -28.07 14.85
CA LEU A 6 -4.13 -27.25 13.64
C LEU A 6 -3.34 -25.99 13.99
N ALA A 7 -2.10 -25.91 13.50
CA ALA A 7 -1.38 -24.65 13.46
C ALA A 7 -2.12 -23.73 12.46
N LEU A 8 -2.80 -22.71 12.97
CA LEU A 8 -3.30 -21.61 12.14
C LEU A 8 -2.07 -20.79 11.74
N ALA A 9 -1.52 -21.03 10.54
CA ALA A 9 -0.53 -20.12 9.98
C ALA A 9 -1.22 -18.76 9.83
N ALA A 10 -0.72 -17.73 10.50
CA ALA A 10 -1.20 -16.37 10.31
C ALA A 10 -0.96 -16.02 8.83
N ALA A 11 -2.02 -15.88 8.06
CA ALA A 11 -1.91 -15.41 6.69
C ALA A 11 -1.41 -13.98 6.73
N LEU A 12 -0.36 -13.69 5.96
CA LEU A 12 0.11 -12.32 5.78
C LEU A 12 -1.04 -11.44 5.24
N PRO A 13 -1.01 -10.13 5.51
CA PRO A 13 -2.02 -9.20 5.01
C PRO A 13 -2.19 -9.33 3.50
N SER A 14 -3.45 -9.44 3.06
CA SER A 14 -3.84 -9.34 1.66
C SER A 14 -5.17 -8.60 1.51
N LEU A 15 -5.33 -7.86 0.41
CA LEU A 15 -6.50 -7.06 0.12
C LEU A 15 -6.77 -7.05 -1.39
N ALA A 16 -8.00 -7.40 -1.77
CA ALA A 16 -8.47 -7.27 -3.14
C ALA A 16 -9.20 -5.93 -3.33
N GLY A 17 -9.02 -5.31 -4.51
CA GLY A 17 -9.65 -4.04 -4.87
C GLY A 17 -9.25 -3.63 -6.29
N ASP A 18 -9.84 -2.57 -6.82
CA ASP A 18 -9.41 -1.97 -8.10
C ASP A 18 -8.51 -0.78 -7.75
N PHE A 19 -7.20 -1.03 -7.64
CA PHE A 19 -6.26 -0.03 -7.14
C PHE A 19 -5.66 0.83 -8.26
N ASP A 20 -5.70 0.33 -9.50
CA ASP A 20 -5.25 1.03 -10.69
C ASP A 20 -6.36 1.77 -11.46
N GLY A 21 -7.63 1.50 -11.12
CA GLY A 21 -8.82 2.17 -11.67
C GLY A 21 -9.25 1.65 -13.04
N ASP A 22 -8.82 0.45 -13.45
CA ASP A 22 -9.15 -0.11 -14.77
C ASP A 22 -10.46 -0.93 -14.79
N GLY A 23 -11.12 -1.08 -13.64
CA GLY A 23 -12.36 -1.81 -13.47
C GLY A 23 -12.19 -3.32 -13.24
N LYS A 24 -10.95 -3.83 -13.14
CA LYS A 24 -10.65 -5.21 -12.78
C LYS A 24 -10.18 -5.29 -11.34
N ALA A 25 -10.34 -6.48 -10.75
CA ALA A 25 -9.84 -6.73 -9.41
C ALA A 25 -8.33 -6.98 -9.43
N ASP A 26 -7.62 -6.18 -8.64
CA ASP A 26 -6.22 -6.34 -8.26
C ASP A 26 -6.12 -7.05 -6.90
N LEU A 27 -4.90 -7.54 -6.59
CA LEU A 27 -4.59 -8.15 -5.30
C LEU A 27 -3.31 -7.55 -4.71
N ALA A 28 -3.46 -6.84 -3.60
CA ALA A 28 -2.36 -6.42 -2.74
C ALA A 28 -2.04 -7.52 -1.73
N LYS A 29 -0.75 -7.84 -1.54
CA LYS A 29 -0.30 -8.87 -0.59
C LYS A 29 1.14 -8.65 -0.16
N LEU A 30 1.51 -9.15 1.01
CA LEU A 30 2.92 -9.28 1.39
C LEU A 30 3.52 -10.57 0.83
N GLU A 31 4.69 -10.46 0.23
CA GLU A 31 5.48 -11.59 -0.25
C GLU A 31 6.87 -11.62 0.42
N PRO A 32 7.37 -12.79 0.85
CA PRO A 32 8.71 -12.92 1.40
C PRO A 32 9.78 -12.56 0.35
N ARG A 33 10.77 -11.75 0.73
CA ARG A 33 11.91 -11.39 -0.12
C ARG A 33 13.19 -11.25 0.70
N GLY A 34 14.08 -12.24 0.58
CA GLY A 34 15.45 -12.15 1.08
C GLY A 34 15.59 -11.83 2.58
N GLY A 35 14.68 -12.34 3.42
CA GLY A 35 14.68 -12.08 4.87
C GLY A 35 13.81 -10.90 5.32
N ALA A 36 13.20 -10.18 4.38
CA ALA A 36 12.15 -9.19 4.64
C ALA A 36 10.87 -9.58 3.89
N HIS A 37 9.86 -8.71 3.90
CA HIS A 37 8.69 -8.81 3.04
C HIS A 37 8.64 -7.63 2.08
N VAL A 38 7.91 -7.79 0.99
CA VAL A 38 7.54 -6.69 0.09
C VAL A 38 6.04 -6.63 -0.02
N LEU A 39 5.49 -5.43 0.01
CA LEU A 39 4.12 -5.21 -0.45
C LEU A 39 4.14 -5.20 -1.98
N VAL A 40 3.38 -6.10 -2.58
CA VAL A 40 3.18 -6.15 -4.02
C VAL A 40 1.71 -5.95 -4.37
N VAL A 41 1.46 -5.41 -5.56
CA VAL A 41 0.14 -5.39 -6.18
C VAL A 41 0.20 -6.22 -7.46
N GLU A 42 -0.60 -7.28 -7.51
CA GLU A 42 -0.85 -8.03 -8.72
C GLU A 42 -2.08 -7.44 -9.42
N ARG A 43 -1.86 -6.76 -10.54
CA ARG A 43 -2.93 -6.12 -11.31
C ARG A 43 -3.79 -7.15 -12.04
N GLY A 44 -5.10 -6.98 -12.01
CA GLY A 44 -6.05 -7.79 -12.77
C GLY A 44 -5.83 -7.71 -14.29
N ALA A 45 -5.34 -6.57 -14.78
CA ALA A 45 -4.95 -6.41 -16.18
C ALA A 45 -3.59 -7.01 -16.56
N ALA A 46 -2.74 -7.36 -15.59
CA ALA A 46 -1.42 -7.94 -15.84
C ALA A 46 -1.11 -9.12 -14.89
N PRO A 47 -1.86 -10.23 -14.97
CA PRO A 47 -1.65 -11.37 -14.08
C PRO A 47 -0.23 -11.94 -14.17
N GLY A 48 0.33 -12.38 -13.04
CA GLY A 48 1.67 -12.95 -12.96
C GLY A 48 2.83 -11.94 -13.08
N LYS A 49 2.53 -10.63 -13.07
CA LYS A 49 3.53 -9.55 -13.04
C LYS A 49 3.28 -8.63 -11.84
N PRO A 50 3.60 -9.07 -10.61
CA PRO A 50 3.38 -8.26 -9.42
C PRO A 50 4.27 -7.02 -9.41
N GLU A 51 3.68 -5.87 -9.17
CA GLU A 51 4.37 -4.58 -8.99
C GLU A 51 4.80 -4.43 -7.54
N THR A 52 6.09 -4.21 -7.29
CA THR A 52 6.60 -3.97 -5.94
C THR A 52 6.31 -2.53 -5.52
N ILE A 53 5.58 -2.36 -4.43
CA ILE A 53 5.21 -1.05 -3.87
C ILE A 53 6.28 -0.56 -2.89
N THR A 54 6.63 -1.39 -1.91
CA THR A 54 7.61 -1.03 -0.88
C THR A 54 8.19 -2.27 -0.19
N LEU A 55 9.35 -2.09 0.46
CA LEU A 55 9.90 -3.06 1.41
C LEU A 55 9.19 -2.92 2.76
N VAL A 56 8.89 -4.05 3.38
CA VAL A 56 8.25 -4.15 4.69
C VAL A 56 9.19 -4.92 5.62
N ALA A 57 9.81 -4.18 6.55
CA ALA A 57 10.76 -4.74 7.51
C ALA A 57 10.06 -5.35 8.73
N ASP A 58 9.02 -4.69 9.22
CA ASP A 58 8.18 -5.16 10.34
C ASP A 58 6.78 -5.46 9.82
N THR A 59 6.42 -6.74 9.80
CA THR A 59 5.08 -7.18 9.37
C THR A 59 4.07 -7.24 10.51
N ALA A 60 4.52 -7.17 11.77
CA ALA A 60 3.64 -7.26 12.92
C ALA A 60 2.80 -5.99 13.11
N ASN A 61 3.39 -4.84 12.77
CA ASN A 61 2.75 -3.51 12.88
C ASN A 61 2.31 -2.93 11.54
N PHE A 62 2.41 -3.70 10.45
CA PHE A 62 2.11 -3.24 9.10
C PHE A 62 0.66 -3.51 8.72
N PHE A 63 -0.01 -2.50 8.18
CA PHE A 63 -1.36 -2.64 7.65
C PHE A 63 -1.40 -2.36 6.14
N ILE A 64 -2.42 -2.95 5.50
CA ILE A 64 -2.90 -2.54 4.19
C ILE A 64 -4.40 -2.32 4.28
N ALA A 65 -4.90 -1.30 3.60
CA ALA A 65 -6.31 -0.93 3.61
C ALA A 65 -6.72 -0.31 2.26
N ALA A 66 -8.02 -0.18 2.04
CA ALA A 66 -8.54 0.60 0.92
C ALA A 66 -8.63 2.06 1.36
N GLN A 67 -7.95 2.95 0.65
CA GLN A 67 -8.16 4.39 0.79
C GLN A 67 -9.27 4.83 -0.17
N PRO A 68 -10.32 5.52 0.30
CA PRO A 68 -11.35 6.06 -0.57
C PRO A 68 -10.84 7.11 -1.56
N ALA A 69 -11.65 7.41 -2.56
CA ALA A 69 -11.46 8.59 -3.39
C ALA A 69 -11.59 9.87 -2.55
N GLY A 70 -10.84 10.90 -2.92
CA GLY A 70 -10.83 12.17 -2.19
C GLY A 70 -9.54 12.95 -2.35
N THR A 71 -9.46 14.10 -1.69
CA THR A 71 -8.24 14.91 -1.64
C THR A 71 -7.62 14.77 -0.27
N TYR A 72 -6.36 14.36 -0.24
CA TYR A 72 -5.63 14.10 1.00
C TYR A 72 -4.39 14.99 1.07
N PRO A 73 -4.13 15.66 2.19
CA PRO A 73 -2.87 16.37 2.39
C PRO A 73 -1.72 15.36 2.39
N THR A 74 -0.58 15.72 1.81
CA THR A 74 0.64 14.92 1.87
C THR A 74 1.47 15.34 3.07
N THR A 75 2.43 14.48 3.50
CA THR A 75 3.34 14.81 4.61
C THR A 75 4.06 16.14 4.38
N CYS A 76 4.35 16.47 3.13
CA CYS A 76 4.90 17.75 2.70
C CYS A 76 4.13 18.97 3.22
N ALA A 77 2.79 18.88 3.27
CA ALA A 77 1.93 19.95 3.74
C ALA A 77 1.96 20.17 5.27
N LYS A 78 2.68 19.34 6.05
CA LYS A 78 2.81 19.54 7.50
C LYS A 78 3.56 20.85 7.84
N ASP A 79 4.30 21.46 6.89
CA ASP A 79 5.12 22.68 7.08
C ASP A 79 6.05 22.60 8.31
N VAL A 80 6.40 21.38 8.73
CA VAL A 80 7.34 21.09 9.82
C VAL A 80 8.55 20.40 9.20
N GLY A 81 9.73 20.97 9.42
CA GLY A 81 10.99 20.46 8.85
C GLY A 81 11.37 21.18 7.56
N ALA A 82 11.94 20.44 6.60
CA ALA A 82 12.32 21.02 5.30
C ALA A 82 11.06 21.40 4.50
N PRO A 83 11.07 22.54 3.79
CA PRO A 83 9.95 22.91 2.93
C PRO A 83 9.81 21.90 1.79
N CYS A 84 8.57 21.77 1.29
CA CYS A 84 8.26 21.02 0.08
C CYS A 84 9.21 21.35 -1.07
N ALA A 85 9.70 20.32 -1.75
CA ALA A 85 10.33 20.53 -3.04
C ALA A 85 9.32 21.15 -4.02
N ALA A 86 9.81 21.89 -5.02
CA ALA A 86 8.94 22.62 -5.96
C ALA A 86 8.03 21.67 -6.79
N ASP A 87 8.46 20.43 -6.96
CA ASP A 87 7.76 19.36 -7.65
C ASP A 87 7.01 18.40 -6.71
N GLU A 88 7.07 18.62 -5.39
CA GLU A 88 6.38 17.79 -4.41
C GLU A 88 4.96 18.31 -4.15
N PRO A 89 3.91 17.56 -4.49
CA PRO A 89 2.55 18.01 -4.31
C PRO A 89 2.19 18.05 -2.82
N ARG A 90 1.58 19.16 -2.38
CA ARG A 90 1.06 19.33 -1.01
C ARG A 90 -0.21 18.53 -0.73
N GLN A 91 -0.88 18.07 -1.78
CA GLN A 91 -2.08 17.25 -1.69
C GLN A 91 -2.11 16.26 -2.85
N VAL A 92 -2.70 15.10 -2.61
CA VAL A 92 -2.96 14.10 -3.63
C VAL A 92 -4.47 13.97 -3.83
N GLU A 93 -4.89 13.99 -5.09
CA GLU A 93 -6.28 13.74 -5.48
C GLU A 93 -6.40 12.29 -5.95
N LEU A 94 -7.19 11.51 -5.23
CA LEU A 94 -7.53 10.14 -5.56
C LEU A 94 -8.88 10.14 -6.26
N LYS A 95 -8.86 9.85 -7.57
CA LYS A 95 -10.08 9.83 -8.41
C LYS A 95 -10.95 8.60 -8.15
N ALA A 96 -10.36 7.53 -7.65
CA ALA A 96 -10.99 6.27 -7.29
C ALA A 96 -10.35 5.74 -5.99
N PRO A 97 -10.99 4.79 -5.30
CA PRO A 97 -10.35 4.10 -4.19
C PRO A 97 -9.02 3.48 -4.62
N THR A 98 -8.03 3.46 -3.73
CA THR A 98 -6.72 2.86 -4.02
C THR A 98 -6.15 2.17 -2.78
N LEU A 99 -4.96 1.60 -2.88
CA LEU A 99 -4.29 0.93 -1.77
C LEU A 99 -3.64 1.96 -0.84
N SER A 100 -4.01 1.95 0.44
CA SER A 100 -3.20 2.54 1.52
C SER A 100 -2.46 1.47 2.30
N PHE A 101 -1.34 1.88 2.88
CA PHE A 101 -0.52 1.03 3.72
C PHE A 101 0.30 1.87 4.68
N GLY A 102 0.83 1.25 5.73
CA GLY A 102 1.57 1.97 6.74
C GLY A 102 1.92 1.11 7.93
N THR A 103 2.44 1.75 8.95
CA THR A 103 2.52 1.16 10.29
C THR A 103 1.56 1.89 11.20
N GLU A 104 1.03 1.21 12.23
CA GLU A 104 0.08 1.80 13.19
C GLU A 104 0.67 3.02 13.96
N GLU A 105 1.98 3.25 13.88
CA GLU A 105 2.72 4.11 14.80
C GLU A 105 3.37 5.34 14.16
N ALA A 106 3.46 5.44 12.83
CA ALA A 106 4.32 6.47 12.23
C ALA A 106 3.88 7.07 10.90
N SER A 107 3.29 6.29 9.98
CA SER A 107 3.02 6.81 8.63
C SER A 107 1.97 6.01 7.87
N MET A 108 1.05 6.73 7.21
CA MET A 108 0.18 6.19 6.17
C MET A 108 0.64 6.68 4.78
N ALA A 109 0.73 5.78 3.81
CA ALA A 109 0.94 6.09 2.41
C ALA A 109 -0.19 5.52 1.55
N VAL A 110 -0.29 6.04 0.33
CA VAL A 110 -1.11 5.49 -0.75
C VAL A 110 -0.25 5.12 -1.96
N ALA A 111 -0.63 4.06 -2.65
CA ALA A 111 -0.03 3.64 -3.91
C ALA A 111 -0.89 4.17 -5.08
N VAL A 112 -0.46 5.24 -5.73
CA VAL A 112 -1.21 5.88 -6.82
C VAL A 112 -0.74 5.37 -8.16
N TRP A 113 -1.65 4.84 -8.98
CA TRP A 113 -1.30 4.39 -10.33
C TRP A 113 -0.99 5.58 -11.27
N THR A 114 0.16 5.54 -11.94
CA THR A 114 0.61 6.60 -12.86
C THR A 114 0.31 6.32 -14.33
N GLY A 115 -0.35 5.20 -14.65
CA GLY A 115 -0.49 4.68 -16.01
C GLY A 115 0.56 3.62 -16.37
N GLU A 116 1.68 3.59 -15.64
CA GLU A 116 2.80 2.66 -15.88
C GLU A 116 3.23 1.90 -14.64
N ARG A 117 3.14 2.54 -13.47
CA ARG A 117 3.56 1.97 -12.18
C ARG A 117 2.76 2.59 -11.04
N PHE A 118 2.84 2.00 -9.87
CA PHE A 118 2.39 2.65 -8.64
C PHE A 118 3.47 3.62 -8.13
N ALA A 119 3.07 4.86 -7.87
CA ALA A 119 3.86 5.84 -7.15
C ALA A 119 3.40 5.89 -5.69
N VAL A 120 4.34 5.79 -4.75
CA VAL A 120 4.05 5.91 -3.32
C VAL A 120 3.96 7.37 -2.94
N THR A 121 2.86 7.76 -2.29
CA THR A 121 2.67 9.11 -1.74
C THR A 121 2.35 9.01 -0.26
N TRP A 122 3.16 9.67 0.57
CA TRP A 122 2.94 9.72 2.02
C TRP A 122 1.89 10.76 2.36
N LEU A 123 0.87 10.32 3.09
CA LEU A 123 -0.21 11.18 3.54
C LEU A 123 0.17 11.87 4.83
N ASN A 124 -0.43 13.03 5.05
CA ASN A 124 -0.48 13.67 6.35
C ASN A 124 -1.65 13.03 7.11
N ASP A 125 -1.30 12.18 8.08
CA ASP A 125 -2.19 11.59 9.07
C ASP A 125 -2.50 12.56 10.23
#